data_AF-A0A3S5IVB7-F1
#
_entry.id   AF-A0A3S5IVB7-F1
#
_cell.length_a   1.000
_cell.length_b   1.000
_cell.length_c   1.000
_cell.angle_alpha   90.00
_cell.angle_beta   90.00
_cell.angle_gamma   90.00
#
_symmetry.space_group_name_H-M   'P 1'
#
loop_
_entity.id
_entity.type
_entity.pdbx_description
1 polymer ?
#
loop_
_entity_poly.entity_id
_entity_poly.type
_entity_poly.pdbx_seq_one_letter_code
_entity_poly.pdbx_strand_id
1 'polypeptide(L)'
;ARKLYGDREGHHATPSEIALTLHLEPSLESLQRPLPDAAPAGPIHGPDDFRRRHPDGRMGSDPSLARAEHGATFLELAATALCKDLEQFLSHQNP
;
A
#
# COMPACT_ATOMS: atom_id res chain seq x y z
N ALA A 1 -8.10 1.29 2.72
CA ALA A 1 -7.07 0.91 3.69
C ALA A 1 -7.64 0.82 5.11
N ARG A 2 -7.88 1.93 5.82
CA ARG A 2 -8.26 1.93 7.25
C ARG A 2 -9.43 1.00 7.63
N LYS A 3 -10.50 0.93 6.83
CA LYS A 3 -11.64 0.02 7.08
C LYS A 3 -11.27 -1.47 7.00
N LEU A 4 -10.31 -1.82 6.12
CA LEU A 4 -9.92 -3.21 5.86
C LEU A 4 -8.78 -3.66 6.78
N TYR A 5 -7.85 -2.77 7.11
CA TYR A 5 -6.58 -3.15 7.73
C TYR A 5 -6.30 -2.44 9.07
N GLY A 6 -7.10 -1.43 9.45
CA GLY A 6 -6.92 -0.69 10.69
C GLY A 6 -5.51 -0.13 10.84
N ASP A 7 -4.92 -0.34 12.02
CA ASP A 7 -3.56 0.09 12.36
C ASP A 7 -2.47 -0.79 11.72
N ARG A 8 -2.85 -1.89 11.05
CA ARG A 8 -1.94 -2.82 10.36
C ARG A 8 -1.69 -2.45 8.91
N GLU A 9 -2.23 -1.31 8.46
CA GLU A 9 -1.87 -0.71 7.17
C GLU A 9 -0.37 -0.39 7.11
N GLY A 10 0.16 0.26 8.16
CA GLY A 10 1.55 0.71 8.18
C GLY A 10 1.89 1.75 7.11
N HIS A 11 3.18 1.94 6.84
CA HIS A 11 3.71 2.96 5.93
C HIS A 11 4.49 2.39 4.72
N HIS A 12 4.96 1.14 4.79
CA HIS A 12 5.70 0.51 3.69
C HIS A 12 5.53 -1.01 3.70
N ALA A 13 5.49 -1.64 2.52
CA ALA A 13 4.97 -2.99 2.31
C ALA A 13 3.57 -3.16 2.91
N THR A 14 2.68 -2.20 2.65
CA THR A 14 1.32 -2.13 3.18
C THR A 14 0.41 -3.21 2.57
N PRO A 15 -0.59 -3.70 3.30
CA PRO A 15 -1.57 -4.62 2.72
C PRO A 15 -2.40 -3.97 1.59
N SER A 16 -2.50 -2.64 1.49
CA SER A 16 -3.19 -1.99 0.37
C SER A 16 -2.38 -2.01 -0.92
N GLU A 17 -1.07 -1.75 -0.87
CA GLU A 17 -0.20 -1.83 -2.05
C GLU A 17 -0.05 -3.28 -2.51
N ILE A 18 0.15 -4.22 -1.58
CA ILE A 18 0.26 -5.64 -1.91
C ILE A 18 -1.06 -6.17 -2.49
N ALA A 19 -2.21 -5.75 -1.96
CA ALA A 19 -3.50 -6.13 -2.54
C ALA A 19 -3.65 -5.69 -4.00
N LEU A 20 -3.21 -4.47 -4.33
CA LEU A 20 -3.20 -3.96 -5.69
C LEU A 20 -2.28 -4.80 -6.60
N THR A 21 -1.08 -5.14 -6.13
CA THR A 21 -0.16 -6.01 -6.86
C THR A 21 -0.75 -7.40 -7.12
N LEU A 22 -1.38 -8.02 -6.11
CA LEU A 22 -2.02 -9.33 -6.24
C LEU A 22 -3.18 -9.30 -7.25
N HIS A 23 -3.92 -8.19 -7.32
CA HIS A 23 -4.98 -8.02 -8.32
C HIS A 23 -4.43 -8.00 -9.75
N LEU A 24 -3.28 -7.35 -9.96
CA LEU A 24 -2.67 -7.18 -11.28
C LEU A 24 -1.81 -8.38 -11.70
N GLU A 25 -1.24 -9.09 -10.74
CA GLU A 25 -0.38 -10.26 -10.97
C GLU A 25 -0.79 -11.42 -10.05
N PRO A 26 -1.85 -12.18 -10.41
CA PRO A 26 -2.39 -13.25 -9.58
C PRO A 26 -1.40 -14.39 -9.29
N SER A 27 -0.36 -14.57 -10.11
CA SER A 27 0.63 -15.64 -9.88
C SER A 27 1.38 -15.48 -8.55
N LEU A 28 1.45 -14.25 -8.02
CA LEU A 28 2.11 -13.92 -6.76
C LEU A 28 1.29 -14.31 -5.52
N GLU A 29 0.00 -14.65 -5.67
CA GLU A 29 -0.84 -15.05 -4.53
C GLU A 29 -0.26 -16.28 -3.82
N SER A 30 0.37 -17.18 -4.59
CA SER A 30 1.06 -18.37 -4.07
C SER A 30 2.27 -18.07 -3.18
N LEU A 31 2.81 -16.84 -3.23
CA LEU A 31 3.95 -16.41 -2.43
C LEU A 31 3.55 -15.77 -1.09
N GLN A 32 2.25 -15.51 -0.89
CA GLN A 32 1.76 -14.99 0.38
C GLN A 32 2.01 -15.98 1.52
N ARG A 33 2.43 -15.45 2.66
CA ARG A 33 2.70 -16.24 3.86
C ARG A 33 2.45 -15.41 5.10
N PRO A 34 2.15 -16.03 6.25
CA PRO A 34 2.19 -15.35 7.54
C PRO A 34 3.56 -14.73 7.77
N LEU A 35 3.59 -13.55 8.35
CA LEU A 35 4.81 -12.83 8.71
C LEU A 35 4.79 -12.52 10.21
N PRO A 36 5.97 -12.40 10.86
CA PRO A 36 6.03 -11.89 12.22
C PRO A 36 5.55 -10.44 12.26
N ASP A 37 5.29 -9.90 13.45
CA ASP A 37 4.97 -8.49 13.62
C ASP A 37 6.07 -7.61 13.02
N ALA A 38 5.66 -6.58 12.28
CA ALA A 38 6.60 -5.64 11.69
C ALA A 38 7.20 -4.72 12.76
N ALA A 39 8.41 -4.22 12.49
CA ALA A 39 8.95 -3.10 13.25
C ALA A 39 7.99 -1.89 13.14
N PRO A 40 7.81 -1.09 14.21
CA PRO A 40 6.88 0.03 14.21
C PRO A 40 7.24 1.04 13.13
N ALA A 41 6.23 1.71 12.56
CA ALA A 41 6.48 2.81 11.65
C ALA A 41 7.20 3.98 12.35
N GLY A 42 8.03 4.71 11.62
CA GLY A 42 8.86 5.79 12.16
C GLY A 42 9.45 6.69 11.08
N PRO A 43 10.32 7.66 11.44
CA PRO A 43 10.95 8.57 10.49
C PRO A 43 11.80 7.81 9.47
N ILE A 44 12.14 8.41 8.33
CA ILE A 44 13.08 7.82 7.36
C ILE A 44 14.35 8.68 7.34
N HIS A 45 15.51 8.05 7.51
CA HIS A 45 16.82 8.71 7.48
C HIS A 45 17.69 8.09 6.37
N GLY A 46 18.94 7.73 6.65
CA GLY A 46 19.81 7.04 5.71
C GLY A 46 19.48 5.55 5.57
N PRO A 47 19.98 4.89 4.52
CA PRO A 47 19.70 3.48 4.23
C PRO A 47 20.18 2.52 5.34
N ASP A 48 21.34 2.79 5.96
CA ASP A 48 21.86 1.94 7.04
C ASP A 48 20.98 2.02 8.29
N ASP A 49 20.46 3.21 8.58
CA ASP A 49 19.52 3.44 9.66
C ASP A 49 18.16 2.81 9.37
N PHE A 50 17.69 2.90 8.13
CA PHE A 50 16.46 2.23 7.68
C PHE A 50 16.56 0.71 7.87
N ARG A 51 17.63 0.08 7.39
CA ARG A 51 17.84 -1.38 7.55
C ARG A 51 17.94 -1.79 9.01
N ARG A 52 18.55 -0.96 9.87
CA ARG A 52 18.64 -1.22 11.32
C ARG A 52 17.25 -1.18 11.99
N ARG A 53 16.39 -0.23 11.60
CA ARG A 53 15.05 -0.07 12.18
C ARG A 53 13.99 -0.97 11.56
N HIS A 54 14.13 -1.31 10.29
CA HIS A 54 13.19 -2.11 9.49
C HIS A 54 13.96 -3.24 8.77
N PRO A 55 14.39 -4.29 9.48
CA PRO A 55 15.28 -5.31 8.91
C PRO A 55 14.72 -6.07 7.71
N ASP A 56 13.39 -6.24 7.65
CA ASP A 56 12.67 -6.85 6.53
C ASP A 56 12.00 -5.83 5.60
N GLY A 57 12.30 -4.54 5.81
CA GLY A 57 11.77 -3.41 5.07
C GLY A 57 10.38 -2.95 5.51
N ARG A 58 9.60 -3.74 6.26
CA ARG A 58 8.24 -3.35 6.66
C ARG A 58 8.25 -2.22 7.69
N MET A 59 7.30 -1.31 7.56
CA MET A 59 7.09 -0.20 8.49
C MET A 59 5.68 -0.26 9.09
N GLY A 60 5.50 -0.99 10.18
CA GLY A 60 4.24 -1.12 10.90
C GLY A 60 3.11 -1.82 10.13
N SER A 61 3.43 -2.46 9.00
CA SER A 61 2.46 -3.06 8.08
C SER A 61 2.36 -4.57 8.26
N ASP A 62 1.15 -5.11 8.06
CA ASP A 62 0.96 -6.54 7.83
C ASP A 62 0.45 -6.80 6.40
N PRO A 63 1.34 -7.04 5.44
CA PRO A 63 0.95 -7.34 4.07
C PRO A 63 0.26 -8.71 3.91
N SER A 64 0.32 -9.61 4.90
CA SER A 64 -0.37 -10.91 4.82
C SER A 64 -1.90 -10.80 4.89
N LEU A 65 -2.43 -9.61 5.21
CA LEU A 65 -3.85 -9.29 5.13
C LEU A 65 -4.34 -8.94 3.71
N ALA A 66 -3.41 -8.76 2.77
CA ALA A 66 -3.74 -8.38 1.41
C ALA A 66 -4.61 -9.43 0.72
N ARG A 67 -5.58 -8.97 -0.07
CA ARG A 67 -6.41 -9.82 -0.92
C ARG A 67 -6.60 -9.16 -2.27
N ALA A 68 -6.58 -9.95 -3.35
CA ALA A 68 -6.72 -9.43 -4.71
C ALA A 68 -8.03 -8.64 -4.89
N GLU A 69 -9.11 -9.03 -4.22
CA GLU A 69 -10.40 -8.34 -4.29
C GLU A 69 -10.35 -6.93 -3.66
N HIS A 70 -9.52 -6.75 -2.62
CA HIS A 70 -9.26 -5.42 -2.07
C HIS A 70 -8.49 -4.57 -3.09
N GLY A 71 -7.54 -5.17 -3.80
CA GLY A 71 -6.76 -4.53 -4.86
C GLY A 71 -7.63 -4.00 -6.01
N ALA A 72 -8.58 -4.81 -6.48
CA ALA A 72 -9.56 -4.40 -7.48
C ALA A 72 -10.34 -3.16 -7.01
N THR A 73 -10.78 -3.16 -5.75
CA THR A 73 -11.49 -2.01 -5.16
C THR A 73 -10.59 -0.77 -5.08
N PHE A 74 -9.33 -0.92 -4.70
CA PHE A 74 -8.39 0.22 -4.66
C PHE A 74 -8.09 0.77 -6.04
N LEU A 75 -7.91 -0.09 -7.04
CA LEU A 75 -7.64 0.32 -8.41
C LEU A 75 -8.79 1.17 -8.96
N GLU A 76 -10.03 0.68 -8.83
CA GLU A 76 -11.23 1.40 -9.31
C GLU A 76 -11.38 2.76 -8.63
N LEU A 77 -11.25 2.81 -7.31
CA LEU A 77 -11.37 4.05 -6.54
C LEU A 77 -10.27 5.05 -6.89
N ALA A 78 -9.01 4.60 -6.99
CA ALA A 78 -7.87 5.45 -7.32
C ALA A 78 -7.98 5.98 -8.75
N ALA A 79 -8.26 5.13 -9.73
CA ALA A 79 -8.42 5.52 -11.12
C ALA A 79 -9.56 6.54 -11.29
N THR A 80 -10.73 6.27 -10.69
CA THR A 80 -11.88 7.19 -10.73
C THR A 80 -11.55 8.55 -10.13
N ALA A 81 -10.92 8.58 -8.95
CA ALA A 81 -10.56 9.82 -8.28
C ALA A 81 -9.52 10.61 -9.08
N LEU A 82 -8.45 9.95 -9.56
CA LEU A 82 -7.39 10.59 -10.33
C LEU A 82 -7.88 11.13 -11.68
N CYS A 83 -8.77 10.41 -12.38
CA CYS A 83 -9.39 10.92 -13.60
C CYS A 83 -10.16 12.21 -13.33
N LYS A 84 -10.98 12.24 -12.27
CA LYS A 84 -11.74 13.42 -11.87
C LYS A 84 -10.83 14.59 -11.48
N ASP A 85 -9.78 14.32 -10.70
CA ASP A 85 -8.81 15.35 -10.28
C ASP A 85 -8.09 15.93 -11.50
N LEU A 86 -7.74 15.09 -12.48
CA LEU A 86 -7.13 15.52 -13.74
C LEU A 86 -8.08 16.38 -14.57
N GLU A 87 -9.34 15.97 -14.74
CA GLU A 87 -10.36 16.76 -15.45
C GLU A 87 -10.58 18.13 -14.80
N GLN A 88 -10.61 18.17 -13.47
CA GLN A 88 -10.68 19.44 -12.73
C GLN A 88 -9.45 20.29 -12.97
N PHE A 89 -8.25 19.71 -12.88
CA PHE A 89 -7.01 20.44 -13.13
C PHE A 89 -6.98 21.06 -14.53
N LEU A 90 -7.40 20.32 -15.56
CA LEU A 90 -7.41 20.79 -16.95
C LEU A 90 -8.53 21.81 -17.25
N SER A 91 -9.66 21.73 -16.55
CA SER A 91 -10.77 22.67 -16.71
C SER A 91 -10.56 23.99 -15.97
N HIS A 92 -9.66 24.05 -14.99
CA HIS A 92 -9.16 25.31 -14.43
C HIS A 92 -8.23 26.01 -15.43
N GLN A 93 -8.81 26.63 -16.47
CA GLN A 93 -8.15 27.70 -17.20
C GLN A 93 -8.05 28.90 -16.26
N ASN A 94 -6.83 29.39 -16.01
CA ASN A 94 -6.60 30.62 -15.24
C ASN A 94 -7.49 31.76 -15.79
N PRO A 95 -8.17 32.55 -14.94
CA PRO A 95 -8.66 33.86 -15.37
C PRO A 95 -7.50 34.76 -15.80
#